data_AF-A0AAJ1AWN9-F1
#
_entry.id   AF-A0AAJ1AWN9-F1
#
_cell.length_a   1.000
_cell.length_b   1.000
_cell.length_c   1.000
_cell.angle_alpha   90.00
_cell.angle_beta   90.00
_cell.angle_gamma   90.00
#
_symmetry.space_group_name_H-M   'P 1'
#
loop_
_entity.id
_entity.type
_entity.pdbx_description
1 polymer ?
#
loop_
_entity_poly.entity_id
_entity_poly.type
_entity_poly.pdbx_seq_one_letter_code
_entity_poly.pdbx_strand_id
1 'polypeptide(L)'
;MSWDTVPGRNGEGYPDPTASTALARVQHSQKGLQSKRAGEHFENMITASLNWYCDKGVAFVEKTPEPMKPLRKPDRQGRFLACYTKAGQPDFKGTLAGGRAVVFEAKHTDSDKIDQSRLTPEQVESLTLHHKLGAAAFIMVSVGLENFYRVPWEIWRDMKQLYGRKHMKLEDLEPYRVQYIAGILKLLEGVEIDYTEEGGTP
;
A
#
# COMPACT_ATOMS: atom_id res chain seq x y z
N MET A 1 26.28 -7.80 51.94
CA MET A 1 24.92 -7.42 51.49
C MET A 1 24.99 -7.21 50.00
N SER A 2 24.25 -8.03 49.24
CA SER A 2 24.20 -7.97 47.78
C SER A 2 23.54 -6.66 47.35
N TRP A 3 24.16 -5.95 46.39
CA TRP A 3 23.54 -4.87 45.65
C TRP A 3 23.38 -5.32 44.20
N ASP A 4 22.55 -6.33 44.00
CA ASP A 4 22.05 -6.68 42.68
C ASP A 4 21.38 -5.44 42.08
N THR A 5 21.90 -5.03 40.93
CA THR A 5 21.43 -3.89 40.13
C THR A 5 19.92 -4.03 39.89
N VAL A 6 19.12 -3.22 40.59
CA VAL A 6 17.67 -3.14 40.33
C VAL A 6 17.50 -2.62 38.90
N PRO A 7 16.86 -3.37 37.99
CA PRO A 7 16.70 -2.94 36.60
C PRO A 7 16.02 -1.57 36.54
N GLY A 8 16.70 -0.58 35.94
CA GLY A 8 16.14 0.76 35.72
C GLY A 8 16.59 1.87 36.68
N ARG A 9 17.67 1.70 37.45
CA ARG A 9 18.34 2.81 38.16
C ARG A 9 19.82 2.94 37.75
N ASN A 10 20.32 4.17 37.64
CA ASN A 10 21.75 4.42 37.40
C ASN A 10 22.59 4.16 38.67
N GLY A 11 23.92 4.26 38.57
CA GLY A 11 24.85 4.07 39.69
C GLY A 11 24.68 5.04 40.87
N GLU A 12 23.85 6.08 40.71
CA GLU A 12 23.51 7.07 41.74
C GLU A 12 22.10 6.86 42.34
N GLY A 13 21.37 5.83 41.90
CA GLY A 13 20.06 5.47 42.43
C GLY A 13 18.87 6.22 41.83
N TYR A 14 19.08 7.08 40.82
CA TYR A 14 18.01 7.73 40.07
C TYR A 14 17.39 6.77 39.04
N PRO A 15 16.07 6.85 38.77
CA PRO A 15 15.45 6.14 37.67
C PRO A 15 16.15 6.48 36.36
N ASP A 16 16.71 5.48 35.70
CA ASP A 16 17.42 5.62 34.42
C ASP A 16 16.59 4.97 33.31
N PRO A 17 15.73 5.75 32.62
CA PRO A 17 14.93 5.25 31.53
C PRO A 17 15.76 5.02 30.27
N THR A 18 17.08 5.25 30.27
CA THR A 18 17.91 5.18 29.05
C THR A 18 17.92 3.78 28.48
N ALA A 19 18.06 2.74 29.32
CA ALA A 19 18.02 1.35 28.87
C ALA A 19 16.61 0.95 28.36
N SER A 20 15.54 1.32 29.06
CA SER A 20 14.17 0.99 28.65
C SER A 20 13.75 1.74 27.38
N THR A 21 14.14 3.01 27.25
CA THR A 21 13.89 3.84 26.06
C THR A 21 14.71 3.36 24.86
N ALA A 22 15.96 2.93 25.07
CA ALA A 22 16.79 2.32 24.03
C ALA A 22 16.19 0.98 23.55
N LEU A 23 15.75 0.11 24.46
CA LEU A 23 15.07 -1.15 24.12
C LEU A 23 13.78 -0.91 23.35
N ALA A 24 12.95 0.06 23.78
CA ALA A 24 11.74 0.44 23.07
C ALA A 24 12.05 0.92 21.65
N ARG A 25 13.07 1.77 21.47
CA ARG A 25 13.51 2.24 20.13
C ARG A 25 13.97 1.10 19.23
N VAL A 26 14.73 0.14 19.77
CA VAL A 26 15.17 -1.05 19.02
C VAL A 26 13.98 -1.91 18.60
N GLN A 27 13.04 -2.17 19.52
CA GLN A 27 11.82 -2.93 19.22
C GLN A 27 10.94 -2.21 18.18
N HIS A 28 10.75 -0.90 18.29
CA HIS A 28 10.03 -0.10 17.30
C HIS A 28 10.72 -0.11 15.93
N SER A 29 12.05 -0.04 15.89
CA SER A 29 12.82 -0.13 14.66
C SER A 29 12.69 -1.51 14.00
N GLN A 30 12.70 -2.59 14.79
CA GLN A 30 12.51 -3.95 14.28
C GLN A 30 11.10 -4.15 13.72
N LYS A 31 10.06 -3.71 14.45
CA LYS A 31 8.67 -3.73 13.96
C LYS A 31 8.48 -2.91 12.69
N GLY A 32 9.10 -1.72 12.62
CA GLY A 32 9.06 -0.88 11.42
C GLY A 32 9.70 -1.57 10.20
N LEU A 33 10.84 -2.24 10.40
CA LEU A 33 11.49 -3.00 9.34
C LEU A 33 10.66 -4.20 8.87
N GLN A 34 10.03 -4.92 9.80
CA GLN A 34 9.11 -6.02 9.47
C GLN A 34 7.92 -5.53 8.66
N SER A 35 7.25 -4.45 9.12
CA SER A 35 6.13 -3.85 8.40
C SER A 35 6.53 -3.38 7.00
N LYS A 36 7.72 -2.80 6.83
CA LYS A 36 8.25 -2.42 5.52
C LYS A 36 8.41 -3.64 4.61
N ARG A 37 9.04 -4.72 5.09
CA ARG A 37 9.24 -5.96 4.32
C ARG A 37 7.92 -6.62 3.94
N ALA A 38 6.93 -6.60 4.83
CA ALA A 38 5.60 -7.13 4.55
C ALA A 38 4.88 -6.29 3.48
N GLY A 39 5.00 -4.96 3.55
CA GLY A 39 4.53 -4.05 2.49
C GLY A 39 5.19 -4.34 1.14
N GLU A 40 6.52 -4.45 1.09
CA GLU A 40 7.27 -4.81 -0.12
C GLU A 40 6.85 -6.18 -0.67
N HIS A 41 6.63 -7.17 0.20
CA HIS A 41 6.15 -8.49 -0.21
C HIS A 41 4.76 -8.41 -0.85
N PHE A 42 3.84 -7.66 -0.23
CA PHE A 42 2.50 -7.47 -0.77
C PHE A 42 2.52 -6.78 -2.14
N GLU A 43 3.33 -5.74 -2.31
CA GLU A 43 3.51 -5.08 -3.62
C GLU A 43 4.06 -6.03 -4.68
N ASN A 44 4.97 -6.94 -4.31
CA ASN A 44 5.47 -7.97 -5.22
C ASN A 44 4.37 -8.98 -5.63
N MET A 45 3.49 -9.37 -4.71
CA MET A 45 2.33 -10.21 -5.02
C MET A 45 1.38 -9.54 -6.00
N ILE A 46 1.11 -8.24 -5.80
CA ILE A 46 0.31 -7.43 -6.72
C ILE A 46 0.99 -7.39 -8.09
N THR A 47 2.29 -7.07 -8.14
CA THR A 47 3.05 -6.98 -9.40
C THR A 47 3.03 -8.30 -10.18
N ALA A 48 3.24 -9.43 -9.50
CA ALA A 48 3.13 -10.75 -10.13
C ALA A 48 1.73 -11.02 -10.70
N SER A 49 0.69 -10.60 -9.98
CA SER A 49 -0.70 -10.73 -10.41
C SER A 49 -1.02 -9.84 -11.61
N LEU A 50 -0.50 -8.61 -11.64
CA LEU A 50 -0.64 -7.69 -12.76
C LEU A 50 0.07 -8.20 -14.02
N ASN A 51 1.24 -8.82 -13.89
CA ASN A 51 1.91 -9.48 -15.02
C ASN A 51 1.04 -10.59 -15.62
N TRP A 52 0.39 -11.39 -14.77
CA TRP A 52 -0.56 -12.40 -15.23
C TRP A 52 -1.76 -11.78 -15.98
N TYR A 53 -2.32 -10.66 -15.49
CA TYR A 53 -3.38 -9.94 -16.19
C TYR A 53 -2.91 -9.36 -17.53
N CYS A 54 -1.67 -8.90 -17.61
CA CYS A 54 -1.04 -8.43 -18.85
C CYS A 54 -0.88 -9.56 -19.86
N ASP A 55 -0.36 -10.71 -19.43
CA ASP A 55 -0.19 -11.91 -20.28
C ASP A 55 -1.53 -12.43 -20.82
N LYS A 56 -2.62 -12.16 -20.11
CA LYS A 56 -4.00 -12.50 -20.53
C LYS A 56 -4.69 -11.42 -21.36
N GLY A 57 -4.04 -10.29 -21.62
CA GLY A 57 -4.63 -9.16 -22.35
C GLY A 57 -5.76 -8.45 -21.60
N VAL A 58 -5.85 -8.62 -20.28
CA VAL A 58 -6.93 -8.06 -19.45
C VAL A 58 -6.59 -6.64 -19.00
N ALA A 59 -5.33 -6.36 -18.68
CA ALA A 59 -4.89 -5.04 -18.25
C ALA A 59 -3.38 -4.87 -18.41
N PHE A 60 -2.94 -3.63 -18.64
CA PHE A 60 -1.55 -3.22 -18.50
C PHE A 60 -1.44 -2.22 -17.35
N VAL A 61 -0.90 -2.65 -16.21
CA VAL A 61 -0.82 -1.86 -14.98
C VAL A 61 0.57 -2.00 -14.38
N GLU A 62 1.16 -0.88 -14.01
CA GLU A 62 2.52 -0.81 -13.50
C GLU A 62 2.57 -0.08 -12.16
N LYS A 63 3.57 -0.45 -11.35
CA LYS A 63 3.93 0.33 -10.16
C LYS A 63 4.49 1.68 -10.59
N THR A 64 4.08 2.77 -9.95
CA THR A 64 4.65 4.09 -10.22
C THR A 64 6.00 4.25 -9.50
N PRO A 65 7.05 4.71 -10.19
CA PRO A 65 8.30 5.05 -9.52
C PRO A 65 8.09 6.30 -8.66
N GLU A 66 8.72 6.31 -7.48
CA GLU A 66 8.68 7.49 -6.61
C GLU A 66 9.25 8.72 -7.36
N PRO A 67 8.51 9.84 -7.39
CA PRO A 67 8.92 10.99 -8.17
C PRO A 67 10.13 11.67 -7.54
N MET A 68 11.21 11.75 -8.32
CA MET A 68 12.47 12.33 -7.92
C MET A 68 12.81 13.56 -8.76
N LYS A 69 13.42 14.57 -8.14
CA LYS A 69 13.91 15.76 -8.82
C LYS A 69 15.44 15.74 -8.85
N PRO A 70 16.07 15.77 -10.04
CA PRO A 70 17.51 15.96 -10.14
C PRO A 70 17.92 17.30 -9.52
N LEU A 71 18.96 17.28 -8.69
CA LEU A 71 19.51 18.48 -8.04
C LEU A 71 20.58 19.17 -8.89
N ARG A 72 21.17 18.45 -9.85
CA ARG A 72 22.24 18.92 -10.75
C ARG A 72 22.13 18.24 -12.11
N LYS A 73 22.86 18.75 -13.11
CA LYS A 73 23.01 18.08 -14.40
C LYS A 73 23.65 16.69 -14.22
N PRO A 74 23.16 15.65 -14.91
CA PRO A 74 23.81 14.35 -14.92
C PRO A 74 25.25 14.42 -15.40
N ASP A 75 26.11 13.52 -14.93
CA ASP A 75 27.45 13.36 -15.47
C ASP A 75 27.44 12.72 -16.87
N ARG A 76 28.61 12.59 -17.51
CA ARG A 76 28.74 11.98 -18.85
C ARG A 76 28.30 10.51 -18.93
N GLN A 77 28.13 9.83 -17.79
CA GLN A 77 27.66 8.45 -17.70
C GLN A 77 26.16 8.38 -17.36
N GLY A 78 25.46 9.52 -17.30
CA GLY A 78 24.03 9.60 -17.00
C GLY A 78 23.68 9.50 -15.51
N ARG A 79 24.68 9.54 -14.61
CA ARG A 79 24.44 9.48 -13.16
C ARG A 79 24.08 10.87 -12.64
N PHE A 80 23.09 10.96 -11.75
CA PHE A 80 22.65 12.22 -11.17
C PHE A 80 22.32 12.09 -9.69
N LEU A 81 22.45 13.21 -8.97
CA LEU A 81 21.97 13.33 -7.60
C LEU A 81 20.53 13.84 -7.63
N ALA A 82 19.62 13.18 -6.90
CA ALA A 82 18.21 13.56 -6.84
C ALA A 82 17.70 13.64 -5.40
N CYS A 83 16.63 14.39 -5.20
CA CYS A 83 15.81 14.31 -3.98
C CYS A 83 14.42 13.77 -4.33
N TYR A 84 13.82 13.04 -3.40
CA TYR A 84 12.41 12.69 -3.48
C TYR A 84 11.55 13.93 -3.40
N THR A 85 10.51 13.99 -4.22
CA THR A 85 9.51 15.06 -4.19
C THR A 85 8.28 14.58 -3.44
N LYS A 86 7.50 15.53 -2.88
CA LYS A 86 6.24 15.21 -2.19
C LYS A 86 5.06 14.94 -3.14
N ALA A 87 5.30 14.82 -4.45
CA ALA A 87 4.20 14.53 -5.37
C ALA A 87 3.69 13.10 -5.12
N GLY A 88 2.45 12.96 -4.66
CA GLY A 88 1.83 11.66 -4.45
C GLY A 88 1.27 11.14 -5.77
N GLN A 89 2.02 10.27 -6.45
CA GLN A 89 1.41 9.41 -7.47
C GLN A 89 0.78 8.20 -6.77
N PRO A 90 -0.33 7.65 -7.29
CA PRO A 90 -0.85 6.38 -6.80
C PRO A 90 0.20 5.28 -6.97
N ASP A 91 0.29 4.34 -6.02
CA ASP A 91 1.26 3.24 -6.08
C ASP A 91 1.20 2.48 -7.41
N PHE A 92 0.00 2.26 -7.97
CA PHE A 92 -0.22 1.56 -9.24
C PHE A 92 -1.15 2.34 -10.17
N LYS A 93 -0.83 2.32 -11.47
CA LYS A 93 -1.68 2.91 -12.52
C LYS A 93 -1.58 2.13 -13.83
N GLY A 94 -2.64 2.17 -14.61
CA GLY A 94 -2.67 1.48 -15.89
C GLY A 94 -3.99 1.58 -16.63
N THR A 95 -4.18 0.66 -17.56
CA THR A 95 -5.33 0.60 -18.45
C THR A 95 -5.88 -0.82 -18.50
N LEU A 96 -7.20 -0.94 -18.36
CA LEU A 96 -7.94 -2.19 -18.53
C LEU A 96 -8.25 -2.40 -20.02
N ALA A 97 -8.55 -3.64 -20.41
CA ALA A 97 -9.23 -3.91 -21.67
C ALA A 97 -10.50 -3.03 -21.78
N GLY A 98 -10.77 -2.50 -22.98
CA GLY A 98 -11.80 -1.47 -23.18
C GLY A 98 -11.33 -0.03 -22.91
N GLY A 99 -10.08 0.19 -22.49
CA GLY A 99 -9.47 1.51 -22.41
C GLY A 99 -9.73 2.29 -21.12
N ARG A 100 -10.52 1.74 -20.19
CA ARG A 100 -10.76 2.36 -18.88
C ARG A 100 -9.46 2.41 -18.07
N ALA A 101 -9.12 3.58 -17.54
CA ALA A 101 -7.99 3.72 -16.63
C ALA A 101 -8.26 3.00 -15.30
N VAL A 102 -7.21 2.43 -14.71
CA VAL A 102 -7.22 1.87 -13.35
C VAL A 102 -6.11 2.50 -12.53
N VAL A 103 -6.41 2.90 -11.30
CA VAL A 103 -5.45 3.45 -10.35
C VAL A 103 -5.74 2.91 -8.96
N PHE A 104 -4.71 2.55 -8.20
CA PHE A 104 -4.92 2.09 -6.84
C PHE A 104 -3.67 2.22 -5.96
N GLU A 105 -3.92 2.18 -4.67
CA GLU A 105 -2.92 2.14 -3.60
C GLU A 105 -2.80 0.72 -3.04
N ALA A 106 -1.62 0.36 -2.54
CA ALA A 106 -1.41 -0.87 -1.79
C ALA A 106 -1.07 -0.53 -0.34
N LYS A 107 -1.81 -1.12 0.61
CA LYS A 107 -1.57 -0.92 2.05
C LYS A 107 -1.62 -2.24 2.79
N HIS A 108 -0.66 -2.45 3.68
CA HIS A 108 -0.57 -3.63 4.51
C HIS A 108 -0.68 -3.26 6.00
N THR A 109 -1.32 -4.12 6.77
CA THR A 109 -1.43 -4.01 8.23
C THR A 109 -1.37 -5.39 8.88
N ASP A 110 -0.68 -5.47 10.02
CA ASP A 110 -0.73 -6.63 10.93
C ASP A 110 -1.72 -6.39 12.10
N SER A 111 -2.41 -5.24 12.11
CA SER A 111 -3.45 -4.94 13.09
C SER A 111 -4.80 -5.50 12.65
N ASP A 112 -5.72 -5.62 13.59
CA ASP A 112 -7.16 -5.89 13.40
C ASP A 112 -7.94 -4.80 12.67
N LYS A 113 -7.28 -3.69 12.31
CA LYS A 113 -7.87 -2.54 11.62
C LYS A 113 -6.89 -1.85 10.68
N ILE A 114 -7.43 -1.04 9.79
CA ILE A 114 -6.68 -0.12 8.94
C ILE A 114 -7.29 1.28 8.98
N ASP A 115 -6.48 2.28 9.34
CA ASP A 115 -6.91 3.67 9.42
C ASP A 115 -6.93 4.33 8.04
N GLN A 116 -7.92 5.20 7.79
CA GLN A 116 -8.03 6.02 6.58
C GLN A 116 -6.76 6.86 6.35
N SER A 117 -6.08 7.27 7.44
CA SER A 117 -4.85 8.05 7.43
C SER A 117 -3.61 7.29 6.93
N ARG A 118 -3.75 6.02 6.57
CA ARG A 118 -2.71 5.27 5.84
C ARG A 118 -2.47 5.82 4.43
N LEU A 119 -3.40 6.60 3.88
CA LEU A 119 -3.17 7.39 2.67
C LEU A 119 -2.71 8.79 3.01
N THR A 120 -1.70 9.27 2.28
CA THR A 120 -1.26 10.67 2.32
C THR A 120 -2.31 11.60 1.69
N PRO A 121 -2.33 12.89 2.04
CA PRO A 121 -3.25 13.86 1.42
C PRO A 121 -3.14 13.88 -0.11
N GLU A 122 -1.92 13.76 -0.66
CA GLU A 122 -1.66 13.76 -2.09
C GLU A 122 -2.22 12.51 -2.78
N GLN A 123 -2.11 11.34 -2.13
CA GLN A 123 -2.74 10.09 -2.63
C GLN A 123 -4.26 10.19 -2.63
N VAL A 124 -4.85 10.77 -1.57
CA VAL A 124 -6.30 11.01 -1.48
C VAL A 124 -6.78 11.93 -2.60
N GLU A 125 -6.06 13.02 -2.88
CA GLU A 125 -6.37 13.94 -3.97
C GLU A 125 -6.27 13.24 -5.33
N SER A 126 -5.17 12.53 -5.58
CA SER A 126 -4.95 11.84 -6.85
C SER A 126 -6.03 10.78 -7.13
N LEU A 127 -6.35 9.92 -6.16
CA LEU A 127 -7.42 8.93 -6.32
C LEU A 127 -8.78 9.59 -6.55
N THR A 128 -9.06 10.71 -5.87
CA THR A 128 -10.29 11.49 -6.08
C THR A 128 -10.41 12.02 -7.50
N LEU A 129 -9.34 12.58 -8.05
CA LEU A 129 -9.33 13.14 -9.40
C LEU A 129 -9.53 12.03 -10.45
N HIS A 130 -8.80 10.93 -10.34
CA HIS A 130 -8.95 9.79 -11.25
C HIS A 130 -10.36 9.18 -11.20
N HIS A 131 -10.89 8.95 -9.99
CA HIS A 131 -12.25 8.44 -9.82
C HIS A 131 -13.30 9.36 -10.47
N LYS A 132 -13.19 10.69 -10.27
CA LYS A 132 -14.08 11.68 -10.91
C LYS A 132 -14.05 11.63 -12.43
N LEU A 133 -12.94 11.19 -13.03
CA LEU A 133 -12.77 11.03 -14.48
C LEU A 133 -13.20 9.64 -14.99
N GLY A 134 -13.74 8.78 -14.12
CA GLY A 134 -14.24 7.45 -14.48
C GLY A 134 -13.24 6.30 -14.35
N ALA A 135 -12.02 6.56 -13.86
CA ALA A 135 -11.06 5.49 -13.61
C ALA A 135 -11.59 4.51 -12.54
N ALA A 136 -11.26 3.23 -12.69
CA ALA A 136 -11.41 2.28 -11.60
C ALA A 136 -10.40 2.63 -10.49
N ALA A 137 -10.90 3.19 -9.38
CA ALA A 137 -10.09 3.66 -8.26
C ALA A 137 -10.40 2.84 -7.00
N PHE A 138 -9.37 2.28 -6.36
CA PHE A 138 -9.53 1.45 -5.16
C PHE A 138 -8.27 1.40 -4.31
N ILE A 139 -8.36 0.75 -3.14
CA ILE A 139 -7.23 0.42 -2.28
C ILE A 139 -7.15 -1.10 -2.17
N MET A 140 -6.00 -1.65 -2.49
CA MET A 140 -5.64 -3.03 -2.15
C MET A 140 -5.16 -3.06 -0.70
N VAL A 141 -5.86 -3.83 0.13
CA VAL A 141 -5.52 -4.00 1.55
C VAL A 141 -5.06 -5.43 1.79
N SER A 142 -3.90 -5.58 2.41
CA SER A 142 -3.43 -6.84 2.98
C SER A 142 -3.52 -6.78 4.50
N VAL A 143 -4.16 -7.80 5.09
CA VAL A 143 -4.17 -8.03 6.55
C VAL A 143 -3.38 -9.30 6.83
N GLY A 144 -2.24 -9.13 7.51
CA GLY A 144 -1.36 -10.24 7.91
C GLY A 144 -0.73 -11.04 6.76
N LEU A 145 -0.75 -10.53 5.52
CA LEU A 145 -0.37 -11.27 4.30
C LEU A 145 -1.17 -12.55 4.02
N GLU A 146 -2.32 -12.70 4.67
CA GLU A 146 -3.19 -13.87 4.53
C GLU A 146 -4.53 -13.49 3.90
N ASN A 147 -5.06 -12.32 4.27
CA ASN A 147 -6.34 -11.84 3.79
C ASN A 147 -6.16 -10.59 2.94
N PHE A 148 -6.81 -10.56 1.79
CA PHE A 148 -6.65 -9.52 0.78
C PHE A 148 -8.00 -8.94 0.40
N TYR A 149 -8.05 -7.62 0.23
CA TYR A 149 -9.29 -6.90 -0.01
C TYR A 149 -9.09 -5.82 -1.06
N ARG A 150 -10.11 -5.58 -1.89
CA ARG A 150 -10.18 -4.48 -2.85
C ARG A 150 -11.28 -3.52 -2.42
N VAL A 151 -10.91 -2.50 -1.65
CA VAL A 151 -11.86 -1.51 -1.14
C VAL A 151 -12.07 -0.42 -2.20
N PRO A 152 -13.29 -0.23 -2.73
CA PRO A 152 -13.56 0.85 -3.67
C PRO A 152 -13.22 2.23 -3.08
N TRP A 153 -12.77 3.16 -3.92
CA TRP A 153 -12.32 4.47 -3.46
C TRP A 153 -13.36 5.21 -2.62
N GLU A 154 -14.61 5.22 -3.05
CA GLU A 154 -15.73 5.87 -2.36
C GLU A 154 -15.95 5.30 -0.96
N ILE A 155 -15.81 3.98 -0.78
CA ILE A 155 -15.92 3.33 0.53
C ILE A 155 -14.78 3.77 1.45
N TRP A 156 -13.55 3.79 0.94
CA TRP A 156 -12.39 4.25 1.70
C TRP A 156 -12.48 5.74 2.06
N ARG A 157 -12.93 6.57 1.12
CA ARG A 157 -13.11 8.02 1.28
C ARG A 157 -14.17 8.34 2.35
N ASP A 158 -15.27 7.60 2.33
CA ASP A 158 -16.47 7.92 3.11
C ASP A 158 -16.59 7.08 4.41
N MET A 159 -15.48 6.48 4.90
CA MET A 159 -15.49 5.66 6.12
C MET A 159 -16.17 6.33 7.31
N LYS A 160 -15.97 7.64 7.52
CA LYS A 160 -16.56 8.35 8.65
C LYS A 160 -18.09 8.38 8.55
N GLN A 161 -18.61 8.54 7.34
CA GLN A 161 -20.04 8.59 7.04
C GLN A 161 -20.66 7.19 7.09
N LEU A 162 -19.96 6.18 6.55
CA LEU A 162 -20.45 4.80 6.46
C LEU A 162 -20.37 4.05 7.80
N TYR A 163 -19.30 4.23 8.56
CA TYR A 163 -18.98 3.44 9.75
C TYR A 163 -18.97 4.25 11.06
N GLY A 164 -19.15 5.58 10.99
CA GLY A 164 -19.03 6.48 12.14
C GLY A 164 -17.58 6.73 12.59
N ARG A 165 -16.59 6.17 11.89
CA ARG A 165 -15.17 6.14 12.27
C ARG A 165 -14.26 6.23 11.04
N LYS A 166 -13.00 6.65 11.23
CA LYS A 166 -12.00 6.77 10.15
C LYS A 166 -11.08 5.55 10.03
N HIS A 167 -11.60 4.36 10.28
CA HIS A 167 -10.87 3.10 10.13
C HIS A 167 -11.83 1.97 9.81
N MET A 168 -11.35 0.98 9.06
CA MET A 168 -12.05 -0.27 8.81
C MET A 168 -11.48 -1.37 9.70
N LYS A 169 -12.35 -2.17 10.31
CA LYS A 169 -12.03 -3.44 10.95
C LYS A 169 -12.12 -4.57 9.93
N LEU A 170 -11.69 -5.76 10.32
CA LEU A 170 -11.81 -6.96 9.49
C LEU A 170 -13.24 -7.20 8.98
N GLU A 171 -14.24 -7.09 9.87
CA GLU A 171 -15.65 -7.24 9.52
C GLU A 171 -16.14 -6.24 8.45
N ASP A 172 -15.60 -5.01 8.44
CA ASP A 172 -15.93 -4.00 7.43
C ASP A 172 -15.28 -4.31 6.08
N LEU A 173 -14.13 -5.02 6.10
CA LEU A 173 -13.36 -5.39 4.92
C LEU A 173 -13.92 -6.61 4.21
N GLU A 174 -14.55 -7.56 4.92
CA GLU A 174 -15.00 -8.84 4.36
C GLU A 174 -15.86 -8.75 3.09
N PRO A 175 -16.79 -7.79 2.92
CA PRO A 175 -17.52 -7.63 1.66
C PRO A 175 -16.64 -7.36 0.43
N TYR A 176 -15.39 -6.93 0.66
CA TYR A 176 -14.42 -6.56 -0.38
C TYR A 176 -13.32 -7.61 -0.56
N ARG A 177 -13.49 -8.82 -0.02
CA ARG A 177 -12.47 -9.87 -0.07
C ARG A 177 -12.12 -10.25 -1.51
N VAL A 178 -10.83 -10.36 -1.78
CA VAL A 178 -10.26 -10.82 -3.04
C VAL A 178 -9.63 -12.19 -2.85
N GLN A 179 -9.82 -13.07 -3.83
CA GLN A 179 -9.23 -14.39 -3.80
C GLN A 179 -7.74 -14.35 -4.16
N TYR A 180 -6.95 -15.17 -3.48
CA TYR A 180 -5.56 -15.47 -3.84
C TYR A 180 -5.48 -16.94 -4.24
N ILE A 181 -5.44 -17.21 -5.55
CA ILE A 181 -5.52 -18.57 -6.11
C ILE A 181 -4.39 -18.75 -7.11
N ALA A 182 -3.71 -19.90 -7.00
CA ALA A 182 -2.60 -20.26 -7.89
C ALA A 182 -1.51 -19.18 -7.99
N GLY A 183 -1.24 -18.48 -6.88
CA GLY A 183 -0.23 -17.41 -6.83
C GLY A 183 -0.69 -16.06 -7.38
N ILE A 184 -1.98 -15.91 -7.73
CA ILE A 184 -2.53 -14.69 -8.34
C ILE A 184 -3.60 -14.08 -7.43
N LEU A 185 -3.43 -12.80 -7.10
CA LEU A 185 -4.47 -11.97 -6.50
C LEU A 185 -5.48 -11.59 -7.57
N LYS A 186 -6.74 -11.97 -7.36
CA LYS A 186 -7.86 -11.70 -8.27
C LYS A 186 -8.37 -10.26 -8.21
N LEU A 187 -7.45 -9.30 -8.18
CA LEU A 187 -7.71 -7.90 -7.88
C LEU A 187 -8.49 -7.13 -8.96
N LEU A 188 -8.63 -7.67 -10.17
CA LEU A 188 -9.45 -7.06 -11.23
C LEU A 188 -10.79 -7.78 -11.43
N GLU A 189 -11.06 -8.87 -10.70
CA GLU A 189 -12.35 -9.54 -10.80
C GLU A 189 -13.48 -8.65 -10.23
N GLY A 190 -14.60 -8.60 -10.96
CA GLY A 190 -15.74 -7.74 -10.64
C GLY A 190 -15.49 -6.25 -10.85
N VAL A 191 -14.37 -5.85 -11.46
CA VAL A 191 -14.26 -4.52 -12.08
C VAL A 191 -14.91 -4.63 -13.45
N GLU A 192 -15.84 -3.72 -13.77
CA GLU A 192 -16.44 -3.67 -15.10
C GLU A 192 -15.34 -3.41 -16.14
N ILE A 193 -15.21 -4.38 -17.05
CA ILE A 193 -14.27 -4.38 -18.17
C ILE A 193 -15.15 -4.54 -19.42
N ASP A 194 -15.19 -3.51 -20.25
CA ASP A 194 -15.85 -3.59 -21.54
C ASP A 194 -14.90 -4.29 -22.51
N TYR A 195 -15.19 -5.55 -22.84
CA TYR A 195 -14.49 -6.22 -23.93
C TYR A 195 -14.99 -5.62 -25.24
N THR A 196 -14.11 -4.95 -25.97
CA THR A 196 -14.33 -4.75 -27.41
C THR A 196 -14.09 -6.10 -28.07
N GLU A 197 -15.16 -6.78 -28.50
CA GLU A 197 -15.06 -7.96 -29.35
C GLU A 197 -14.44 -7.57 -30.70
N GLU A 198 -13.11 -7.52 -30.77
CA GLU A 198 -12.38 -7.59 -32.02
C GLU A 198 -11.40 -8.75 -31.95
N GLY A 199 -11.77 -9.87 -32.58
CA GLY A 199 -10.88 -10.99 -32.88
C GLY A 199 -11.45 -12.34 -32.50
N GLY A 200 -12.44 -12.83 -33.26
CA GLY A 200 -12.76 -14.25 -33.30
C GLY A 200 -11.53 -15.08 -33.69
N THR A 201 -11.39 -16.26 -33.08
CA THR A 201 -10.46 -17.31 -33.50
C THR A 201 -11.08 -18.17 -34.60
N PRO A 202 -10.30 -18.97 -35.36
CA PRO A 202 -8.86 -19.23 -35.22
C PRO A 202 -7.98 -18.68 -36.35
#